data_AF-A0A419IBQ3-F1
#
_entry.id   AF-A0A419IBQ3-F1
#
_cell.length_a   1.000
_cell.length_b   1.000
_cell.length_c   1.000
_cell.angle_alpha   90.00
_cell.angle_beta   90.00
_cell.angle_gamma   90.00
#
_symmetry.space_group_name_H-M   'P 1'
#
loop_
_entity.id
_entity.type
_entity.pdbx_description
1 polymer ?
#
loop_
_entity_poly.entity_id
_entity_poly.type
_entity_poly.pdbx_seq_one_letter_code
_entity_poly.pdbx_strand_id
1 'polypeptide(L)'
;MRLNDHARELLGDAGISPAEWARRNYYANGEWGGDACGCPDDRCIGYHHEDDEACGCLPALLDTEQERSSKNMTEKQWPRTDADVAATVRTAVATRRGSRAHNMDAAATFRSSAGIVTAAVVDGIGNDAAGAETMRELARIAVRIGAAKGALAGVLAAAAYIDDPGIDDYQPDGVLVLALAEPGEPTSLAWVGDSHAYGWDGTALRRRTDPHTMGAFLRQNPEAEELAVQHDNWVRLSLDSATPTTVALSEAPAGELVLLVSDGLDDIPLPELQILTAQHQHDPQALADAVVAAVPHHDEGYRDDATAIVLAPATTT
;
A
#
# COMPACT_ATOMS: atom_id res chain seq x y z
N MET A 1 -30.72 12.33 17.93
CA MET A 1 -30.22 11.93 16.60
C MET A 1 -30.88 12.82 15.56
N ARG A 2 -30.08 13.45 14.68
CA ARG A 2 -30.51 14.61 13.86
C ARG A 2 -31.44 14.27 12.68
N LEU A 3 -31.57 12.99 12.30
CA LEU A 3 -32.44 12.55 11.20
C LEU A 3 -33.91 12.90 11.43
N ASN A 4 -34.62 13.32 10.40
CA ASN A 4 -36.07 13.53 10.38
C ASN A 4 -36.82 12.19 10.18
N ASP A 5 -38.14 12.20 10.31
CA ASP A 5 -38.95 10.98 10.26
C ASP A 5 -38.93 10.32 8.88
N HIS A 6 -38.94 11.12 7.81
CA HIS A 6 -38.87 10.62 6.44
C HIS A 6 -37.56 9.87 6.16
N ALA A 7 -36.42 10.42 6.62
CA ALA A 7 -35.13 9.75 6.49
C ALA A 7 -35.07 8.44 7.29
N ARG A 8 -35.67 8.40 8.49
CA ARG A 8 -35.75 7.17 9.28
C ARG A 8 -36.62 6.11 8.62
N GLU A 9 -37.72 6.51 7.99
CA GLU A 9 -38.62 5.64 7.24
C GLU A 9 -37.89 5.03 6.04
N LEU A 10 -37.25 5.85 5.19
CA LEU A 10 -36.50 5.38 4.02
C LEU A 10 -35.35 4.44 4.41
N LEU A 11 -34.62 4.75 5.49
CA LEU A 11 -33.58 3.86 6.01
C LEU A 11 -34.17 2.54 6.52
N GLY A 12 -35.31 2.61 7.21
CA GLY A 12 -36.06 1.43 7.66
C GLY A 12 -36.52 0.54 6.53
N ASP A 13 -37.07 1.12 5.46
CA ASP A 13 -37.50 0.41 4.24
C ASP A 13 -36.31 -0.25 3.52
N ALA A 14 -35.13 0.38 3.57
CA ALA A 14 -33.88 -0.18 3.06
C ALA A 14 -33.24 -1.21 4.01
N GLY A 15 -33.81 -1.46 5.19
CA GLY A 15 -33.26 -2.37 6.20
C GLY A 15 -31.97 -1.86 6.88
N ILE A 16 -31.70 -0.55 6.82
CA ILE A 16 -30.48 0.07 7.36
C ILE A 16 -30.83 0.83 8.64
N SER A 17 -30.11 0.54 9.72
CA SER A 17 -30.29 1.33 10.95
C SER A 17 -29.63 2.72 10.82
N PRO A 18 -30.12 3.76 11.50
CA PRO A 18 -29.47 5.07 11.49
C PRO A 18 -28.00 5.08 11.93
N ALA A 19 -27.64 4.23 12.89
CA ALA A 19 -26.26 4.11 13.36
C ALA A 19 -25.35 3.43 12.32
N GLU A 20 -25.91 2.47 11.58
CA GLU A 20 -25.23 1.86 10.45
C GLU A 20 -25.08 2.83 9.29
N TRP A 21 -26.12 3.60 8.97
CA TRP A 21 -26.07 4.68 7.99
C TRP A 21 -24.98 5.70 8.32
N ALA A 22 -24.86 6.09 9.59
CA ALA A 22 -23.78 6.95 10.07
C ALA A 22 -22.39 6.35 9.83
N ARG A 23 -22.17 5.08 10.20
CA ARG A 23 -20.88 4.41 9.97
C ARG A 23 -20.52 4.30 8.49
N ARG A 24 -21.49 3.98 7.64
CA ARG A 24 -21.31 3.91 6.17
C ARG A 24 -20.92 5.26 5.56
N ASN A 25 -21.28 6.36 6.20
CA ASN A 25 -20.97 7.72 5.78
C ASN A 25 -19.86 8.37 6.65
N TYR A 26 -18.88 7.57 7.07
CA TYR A 26 -17.65 8.02 7.75
C TYR A 26 -17.82 8.57 9.18
N TYR A 27 -18.99 8.41 9.80
CA TYR A 27 -19.19 8.70 11.23
C TYR A 27 -18.95 7.45 12.07
N ALA A 28 -17.68 7.19 12.40
CA ALA A 28 -17.21 5.95 13.02
C ALA A 28 -17.86 5.62 14.38
N ASN A 29 -18.30 6.62 15.13
CA ASN A 29 -19.00 6.44 16.41
C ASN A 29 -20.47 5.99 16.25
N GLY A 30 -20.97 5.88 15.01
CA GLY A 30 -22.36 5.57 14.72
C GLY A 30 -23.34 6.70 15.06
N GLU A 31 -22.84 7.89 15.39
CA GLU A 31 -23.67 9.07 15.60
C GLU A 31 -23.75 9.85 14.30
N TRP A 32 -24.97 10.03 13.81
CA TRP A 32 -25.21 10.77 12.58
C TRP A 32 -24.81 12.26 12.71
N GLY A 33 -23.76 12.66 12.00
CA GLY A 33 -23.28 14.04 11.96
C GLY A 33 -23.75 14.85 10.74
N GLY A 34 -24.37 14.21 9.75
CA GLY A 34 -24.89 14.86 8.54
C GLY A 34 -26.23 15.57 8.75
N ASP A 35 -26.90 15.88 7.65
CA ASP A 35 -28.13 16.66 7.66
C ASP A 35 -29.35 15.85 8.16
N ALA A 36 -30.40 16.53 8.63
CA ALA A 36 -31.62 15.91 9.11
C ALA A 36 -32.32 15.06 8.03
N CYS A 37 -32.13 15.40 6.77
CA CYS A 37 -32.68 14.62 5.66
C CYS A 37 -31.95 13.30 5.38
N GLY A 38 -30.88 12.98 6.12
CA GLY A 38 -30.10 11.75 5.95
C GLY A 38 -29.02 11.84 4.87
N CYS A 39 -28.84 13.01 4.25
CA CYS A 39 -27.71 13.27 3.34
C CYS A 39 -26.42 13.48 4.14
N PRO A 40 -25.30 12.82 3.78
CA PRO A 40 -24.01 13.05 4.43
C PRO A 40 -23.43 14.44 4.15
N ASP A 41 -23.93 15.15 3.12
CA ASP A 41 -23.63 16.55 2.85
C ASP A 41 -24.53 17.45 3.72
N ASP A 42 -23.92 18.22 4.61
CA ASP A 42 -24.60 19.12 5.55
C ASP A 42 -25.09 20.42 4.91
N ARG A 43 -24.89 20.58 3.59
CA ARG A 43 -25.42 21.70 2.79
C ARG A 43 -26.69 21.31 2.04
N CYS A 44 -27.27 20.14 2.28
CA CYS A 44 -28.38 19.64 1.47
C CYS A 44 -29.67 20.46 1.68
N ILE A 45 -30.03 20.70 2.93
CA ILE A 45 -31.15 21.56 3.30
C ILE A 45 -30.85 23.03 2.92
N GLY A 46 -31.83 23.68 2.29
CA GLY A 46 -31.75 25.09 1.85
C GLY A 46 -31.06 25.30 0.49
N TYR A 47 -30.45 24.26 -0.09
CA TYR A 47 -29.87 24.30 -1.45
C TYR A 47 -30.54 23.35 -2.43
N HIS A 48 -30.92 22.14 -1.99
CA HIS A 48 -31.53 21.14 -2.85
C HIS A 48 -33.01 20.88 -2.54
N HIS A 49 -33.43 21.16 -1.30
CA HIS A 49 -34.81 21.11 -0.85
C HIS A 49 -34.94 21.92 0.45
N GLU A 50 -36.16 22.33 0.80
CA GLU A 50 -36.45 23.03 2.07
C GLU A 50 -36.48 22.05 3.27
N ASP A 51 -36.45 22.57 4.51
CA ASP A 51 -36.41 21.77 5.76
C ASP A 51 -37.51 20.71 5.88
N ASP A 52 -38.68 20.95 5.27
CA ASP A 52 -39.87 20.09 5.31
C ASP A 52 -40.09 19.27 4.03
N GLU A 53 -39.20 19.40 3.04
CA GLU A 53 -39.27 18.69 1.77
C GLU A 53 -38.46 17.38 1.80
N ALA A 54 -38.91 16.41 1.00
CA ALA A 54 -38.23 15.13 0.86
C ALA A 54 -36.91 15.30 0.10
N CYS A 55 -35.82 14.78 0.66
CA CYS A 55 -34.52 14.80 0.01
C CYS A 55 -34.44 13.76 -1.11
N GLY A 56 -34.22 14.21 -2.35
CA GLY A 56 -33.99 13.31 -3.48
C GLY A 56 -32.65 12.56 -3.41
N CYS A 57 -31.68 13.03 -2.62
CA CYS A 57 -30.36 12.41 -2.52
C CYS A 57 -30.39 11.12 -1.70
N LEU A 58 -31.18 11.06 -0.61
CA LEU A 58 -31.19 9.86 0.25
C LEU A 58 -31.66 8.60 -0.51
N PRO A 59 -32.77 8.60 -1.26
CA PRO A 59 -33.15 7.47 -2.11
C PRO A 59 -32.05 7.08 -3.11
N ALA A 60 -31.45 8.05 -3.81
CA ALA A 60 -30.40 7.77 -4.78
C ALA A 60 -29.14 7.15 -4.14
N LEU A 61 -28.77 7.60 -2.93
CA LEU A 61 -27.68 7.02 -2.16
C LEU A 61 -28.02 5.59 -1.70
N LEU A 62 -29.26 5.33 -1.29
CA LEU A 62 -29.72 3.99 -0.91
C LEU A 62 -29.76 3.03 -2.11
N ASP A 63 -30.20 3.49 -3.28
CA ASP A 63 -30.18 2.71 -4.52
C ASP A 63 -28.74 2.34 -4.91
N THR A 64 -27.81 3.29 -4.82
CA THR A 64 -26.38 3.05 -5.07
C THR A 64 -25.81 1.98 -4.12
N GLU A 65 -26.22 2.01 -2.85
CA GLU A 65 -25.83 1.02 -1.85
C GLU A 65 -26.45 -0.36 -2.09
N GLN A 66 -27.71 -0.41 -2.54
CA GLN A 66 -28.37 -1.66 -2.93
C GLN A 66 -27.73 -2.26 -4.18
N GLU A 67 -27.31 -1.44 -5.15
CA GLU A 67 -26.57 -1.90 -6.33
C GLU A 67 -25.19 -2.45 -5.97
N ARG A 68 -24.44 -1.77 -5.08
CA ARG A 68 -23.17 -2.28 -4.54
C ARG A 68 -23.37 -3.60 -3.80
N SER A 69 -24.42 -3.69 -2.98
CA SER A 69 -24.77 -4.92 -2.25
C SER A 69 -25.18 -6.05 -3.18
N SER A 70 -25.91 -5.74 -4.27
CA SER A 70 -26.36 -6.71 -5.27
C SER A 70 -25.23 -7.21 -6.17
N LYS A 71 -24.29 -6.34 -6.55
CA LYS A 71 -23.07 -6.73 -7.28
C LYS A 71 -22.17 -7.64 -6.44
N ASN A 72 -22.09 -7.39 -5.13
CA ASN A 72 -21.43 -8.29 -4.17
C ASN A 72 -22.16 -9.63 -3.96
N MET A 73 -23.39 -9.80 -4.46
CA MET A 73 -24.20 -11.02 -4.28
C MET A 73 -24.12 -11.99 -5.49
N THR A 74 -23.61 -11.53 -6.64
CA THR A 74 -23.32 -12.37 -7.81
C THR A 74 -21.93 -13.01 -7.79
N GLU A 75 -21.03 -12.52 -6.92
CA GLU A 75 -19.84 -13.26 -6.48
C GLU A 75 -20.16 -13.97 -5.16
N LYS A 76 -19.73 -15.22 -5.01
CA LYS A 76 -20.12 -16.12 -3.91
C LYS A 76 -20.10 -15.44 -2.52
N GLN A 77 -21.28 -15.22 -1.98
CA GLN A 77 -21.50 -14.67 -0.64
C GLN A 77 -21.16 -15.72 0.44
N TRP A 78 -20.01 -15.57 1.11
CA TRP A 78 -19.71 -16.27 2.36
C TRP A 78 -20.27 -15.47 3.55
N PRO A 79 -20.85 -16.10 4.59
CA PRO A 79 -21.38 -15.38 5.75
C PRO A 79 -20.23 -14.69 6.50
N ARG A 80 -20.17 -13.36 6.43
CA ARG A 80 -19.33 -12.54 7.31
C ARG A 80 -19.90 -12.61 8.73
N THR A 81 -19.30 -13.45 9.55
CA THR A 81 -19.54 -13.45 11.00
C THR A 81 -18.59 -12.44 11.65
N ASP A 82 -18.92 -11.93 12.83
CA ASP A 82 -18.09 -10.97 13.60
C ASP A 82 -16.64 -11.46 13.88
N ALA A 83 -16.29 -12.68 13.50
CA ALA A 83 -14.93 -13.23 13.50
C ALA A 83 -14.05 -12.70 12.34
N ASP A 84 -14.62 -12.17 11.25
CA ASP A 84 -13.85 -11.66 10.09
C ASP A 84 -13.22 -10.28 10.32
N VAL A 85 -13.49 -9.65 11.47
CA VAL A 85 -12.98 -8.32 11.84
C VAL A 85 -11.59 -8.39 12.52
N ALA A 86 -10.94 -9.55 12.58
CA ALA A 86 -9.73 -9.74 13.41
C ALA A 86 -8.48 -10.28 12.70
N ALA A 87 -8.42 -10.35 11.37
CA ALA A 87 -7.16 -10.66 10.69
C ALA A 87 -6.22 -9.44 10.75
N THR A 88 -5.49 -9.30 11.85
CA THR A 88 -4.54 -8.20 12.06
C THR A 88 -3.28 -8.44 11.23
N VAL A 89 -3.06 -7.66 10.16
CA VAL A 89 -1.78 -7.68 9.43
C VAL A 89 -0.69 -7.10 10.34
N ARG A 90 0.30 -7.89 10.75
CA ARG A 90 1.48 -7.42 11.51
C ARG A 90 2.54 -6.89 10.55
N THR A 91 3.22 -5.82 10.94
CA THR A 91 4.34 -5.27 10.17
C THR A 91 5.63 -5.33 10.96
N ALA A 92 6.74 -5.57 10.27
CA ALA A 92 8.09 -5.49 10.81
C ALA A 92 9.03 -4.89 9.77
N VAL A 93 10.07 -4.21 10.24
CA VAL A 93 11.02 -3.48 9.39
C VAL A 93 12.43 -3.79 9.86
N ALA A 94 13.34 -4.00 8.92
CA ALA A 94 14.77 -4.03 9.17
C ALA A 94 15.48 -3.21 8.09
N THR A 95 16.53 -2.49 8.47
CA THR A 95 17.37 -1.76 7.52
C THR A 95 18.82 -1.80 8.00
N ARG A 96 19.75 -1.84 7.06
CA ARG A 96 21.18 -1.80 7.32
C ARG A 96 21.84 -0.90 6.30
N ARG A 97 22.59 0.08 6.82
CA ARG A 97 23.43 0.93 5.97
C ARG A 97 24.53 0.11 5.29
N GLY A 98 24.74 0.40 4.02
CA GLY A 98 25.83 -0.07 3.19
C GLY A 98 27.18 0.51 3.58
N SER A 99 28.06 0.57 2.60
CA SER A 99 29.44 1.05 2.71
C SER A 99 29.56 2.58 2.67
N ARG A 100 28.51 3.27 2.18
CA ARG A 100 28.47 4.73 2.01
C ARG A 100 28.09 5.46 3.31
N ALA A 101 28.23 6.79 3.32
CA ALA A 101 28.11 7.60 4.54
C ALA A 101 26.66 7.68 5.07
N HIS A 102 25.71 7.77 4.14
CA HIS A 102 24.28 7.86 4.43
C HIS A 102 23.58 6.58 4.01
N ASN A 103 22.54 6.20 4.77
CA ASN A 103 21.58 5.19 4.34
C ASN A 103 20.52 5.92 3.50
N MET A 104 20.49 5.63 2.22
CA MET A 104 19.55 6.20 1.26
C MET A 104 18.27 5.39 1.16
N ASP A 105 18.20 4.21 1.76
CA ASP A 105 16.93 3.54 1.96
C ASP A 105 16.10 4.21 3.05
N ALA A 106 14.79 4.15 2.87
CA ALA A 106 13.80 4.47 3.87
C ALA A 106 12.66 3.45 3.85
N ALA A 107 12.11 3.21 5.04
CA ALA A 107 10.96 2.35 5.23
C ALA A 107 9.93 3.06 6.10
N ALA A 108 8.65 2.91 5.74
CA ALA A 108 7.55 3.37 6.56
C ALA A 108 6.43 2.34 6.58
N THR A 109 5.68 2.30 7.69
CA THR A 109 4.43 1.56 7.79
C THR A 109 3.37 2.47 8.41
N PHE A 110 2.11 2.25 8.06
CA PHE A 110 0.99 2.98 8.62
C PHE A 110 -0.22 2.05 8.76
N ARG A 111 -0.99 2.25 9.83
CA ARG A 111 -2.27 1.60 10.06
C ARG A 111 -3.34 2.66 10.19
N SER A 112 -4.37 2.60 9.36
CA SER A 112 -5.53 3.47 9.48
C SER A 112 -6.47 3.00 10.60
N SER A 113 -7.37 3.87 11.04
CA SER A 113 -8.44 3.52 11.98
C SER A 113 -9.41 2.48 11.42
N ALA A 114 -9.48 2.34 10.09
CA ALA A 114 -10.27 1.32 9.40
C ALA A 114 -9.56 -0.05 9.29
N GLY A 115 -8.35 -0.18 9.85
CA GLY A 115 -7.60 -1.43 9.84
C GLY A 115 -6.74 -1.66 8.60
N ILE A 116 -6.79 -0.76 7.61
CA ILE A 116 -5.92 -0.78 6.42
C ILE A 116 -4.47 -0.62 6.86
N VAL A 117 -3.59 -1.49 6.39
CA VAL A 117 -2.15 -1.43 6.62
C VAL A 117 -1.44 -1.10 5.33
N THR A 118 -0.58 -0.09 5.36
CA THR A 118 0.32 0.25 4.26
C THR A 118 1.76 0.17 4.69
N ALA A 119 2.62 -0.21 3.76
CA ALA A 119 4.06 -0.27 3.92
C ALA A 119 4.73 0.19 2.64
N ALA A 120 5.84 0.92 2.76
CA ALA A 120 6.62 1.34 1.60
C ALA A 120 8.11 1.26 1.91
N VAL A 121 8.87 0.75 0.95
CA VAL A 121 10.32 0.91 0.86
C VAL A 121 10.59 1.94 -0.22
N VAL A 122 11.44 2.90 0.10
CA VAL A 122 11.99 3.88 -0.84
C VAL A 122 13.49 3.70 -0.83
N ASP A 123 14.10 3.59 -1.99
CA ASP A 123 15.54 3.44 -2.17
C ASP A 123 16.06 4.62 -2.99
N GLY A 124 16.89 5.43 -2.34
CA GLY A 124 17.29 6.74 -2.83
C GLY A 124 18.52 6.71 -3.72
N ILE A 125 18.44 7.42 -4.84
CA ILE A 125 19.58 7.68 -5.72
C ILE A 125 20.41 8.82 -5.13
N GLY A 126 21.68 8.55 -4.84
CA GLY A 126 22.63 9.53 -4.29
C GLY A 126 23.34 9.03 -3.04
N ASN A 127 23.97 9.94 -2.30
CA ASN A 127 24.49 9.64 -0.96
C ASN A 127 24.77 10.92 -0.16
N ASP A 128 23.72 11.58 0.30
CA ASP A 128 23.85 12.77 1.13
C ASP A 128 22.78 12.82 2.23
N ALA A 129 22.99 13.69 3.21
CA ALA A 129 22.13 13.77 4.39
C ALA A 129 20.72 14.29 4.06
N ALA A 130 20.60 15.20 3.09
CA ALA A 130 19.32 15.79 2.70
C ALA A 130 18.48 14.74 1.98
N GLY A 131 19.06 14.03 1.02
CA GLY A 131 18.41 12.92 0.31
C GLY A 131 17.92 11.83 1.25
N ALA A 132 18.77 11.39 2.19
CA ALA A 132 18.37 10.40 3.18
C ALA A 132 17.18 10.86 4.04
N GLU A 133 17.04 12.16 4.35
CA GLU A 133 15.85 12.69 5.03
C GLU A 133 14.65 12.70 4.08
N THR A 134 14.82 13.17 2.84
CA THR A 134 13.75 13.16 1.84
C THR A 134 13.19 11.75 1.63
N MET A 135 14.03 10.70 1.51
CA MET A 135 13.53 9.32 1.37
C MET A 135 12.64 8.90 2.54
N ARG A 136 12.96 9.33 3.78
CA ARG A 136 12.10 9.10 4.96
C ARG A 136 10.76 9.81 4.86
N GLU A 137 10.73 11.02 4.31
CA GLU A 137 9.51 11.78 4.09
C GLU A 137 8.64 11.14 3.00
N LEU A 138 9.26 10.77 1.87
CA LEU A 138 8.61 10.07 0.75
C LEU A 138 7.93 8.79 1.21
N ALA A 139 8.63 7.94 1.97
CA ALA A 139 8.05 6.71 2.52
C ALA A 139 6.82 6.99 3.39
N ARG A 140 6.87 8.03 4.24
CA ARG A 140 5.74 8.43 5.12
C ARG A 140 4.56 8.99 4.32
N ILE A 141 4.82 9.77 3.28
CA ILE A 141 3.79 10.30 2.37
C ILE A 141 3.10 9.15 1.68
N ALA A 142 3.88 8.24 1.09
CA ALA A 142 3.37 7.11 0.32
C ALA A 142 2.43 6.23 1.15
N VAL A 143 2.82 5.83 2.37
CA VAL A 143 1.97 4.98 3.22
C VAL A 143 0.70 5.70 3.69
N ARG A 144 0.77 7.00 4.00
CA ARG A 144 -0.39 7.77 4.46
C ARG A 144 -1.41 8.00 3.35
N ILE A 145 -0.96 8.45 2.19
CA ILE A 145 -1.84 8.67 1.04
C ILE A 145 -2.32 7.34 0.49
N GLY A 146 -1.44 6.34 0.43
CA GLY A 146 -1.80 4.97 0.06
C GLY A 146 -2.99 4.45 0.86
N ALA A 147 -2.93 4.56 2.19
CA ALA A 147 -4.02 4.08 3.04
C ALA A 147 -5.33 4.85 2.89
N ALA A 148 -5.29 6.09 2.39
CA ALA A 148 -6.48 6.93 2.23
C ALA A 148 -7.05 6.92 0.81
N LYS A 149 -6.22 6.66 -0.21
CA LYS A 149 -6.53 6.89 -1.63
C LYS A 149 -6.11 5.75 -2.56
N GLY A 150 -5.53 4.67 -2.03
CA GLY A 150 -5.08 3.50 -2.80
C GLY A 150 -3.59 3.53 -3.16
N ALA A 151 -3.04 2.37 -3.51
CA ALA A 151 -1.60 2.16 -3.68
C ALA A 151 -0.97 3.09 -4.73
N LEU A 152 -1.58 3.21 -5.92
CA LEU A 152 -1.15 4.13 -6.98
C LEU A 152 -1.04 5.58 -6.50
N ALA A 153 -2.05 6.06 -5.76
CA ALA A 153 -2.06 7.42 -5.24
C ALA A 153 -0.95 7.65 -4.20
N GLY A 154 -0.58 6.61 -3.44
CA GLY A 154 0.56 6.65 -2.53
C GLY A 154 1.88 6.92 -3.28
N VAL A 155 2.14 6.17 -4.35
CA VAL A 155 3.34 6.35 -5.19
C VAL A 155 3.37 7.74 -5.83
N LEU A 156 2.27 8.16 -6.45
CA LEU A 156 2.20 9.46 -7.14
C LEU A 156 2.30 10.65 -6.17
N ALA A 157 1.83 10.51 -4.93
CA ALA A 157 2.00 11.56 -3.93
C ALA A 157 3.45 11.70 -3.47
N ALA A 158 4.20 10.61 -3.40
CA ALA A 158 5.64 10.67 -3.17
C ALA A 158 6.37 11.31 -4.37
N ALA A 159 6.02 10.92 -5.59
CA ALA A 159 6.58 11.52 -6.81
C ALA A 159 6.35 13.03 -6.89
N ALA A 160 5.13 13.49 -6.58
CA ALA A 160 4.80 14.92 -6.58
C ALA A 160 5.63 15.76 -5.57
N TYR A 161 6.21 15.12 -4.54
CA TYR A 161 7.13 15.79 -3.62
C TYR A 161 8.51 16.03 -4.25
N ILE A 162 8.92 15.18 -5.19
CA ILE A 162 10.17 15.33 -5.94
C ILE A 162 10.02 16.36 -7.07
N ASP A 163 8.88 16.35 -7.77
CA ASP A 163 8.60 17.25 -8.91
C ASP A 163 8.71 18.74 -8.55
N ASP A 164 8.41 19.11 -7.30
CA ASP A 164 8.49 20.47 -6.78
C ASP A 164 9.24 20.52 -5.44
N PRO A 165 10.59 20.62 -5.45
CA PRO A 165 11.39 20.76 -4.24
C PRO A 165 11.26 22.15 -3.59
N GLY A 166 10.39 23.03 -4.13
CA GLY A 166 10.20 24.39 -3.63
C GLY A 166 11.36 25.31 -3.99
N ILE A 167 11.88 26.03 -3.00
CA ILE A 167 12.98 27.01 -3.19
C ILE A 167 14.37 26.39 -3.10
N ASP A 168 14.45 25.12 -2.74
CA ASP A 168 15.71 24.39 -2.60
C ASP A 168 16.14 23.83 -3.97
N ASP A 169 17.41 23.99 -4.33
CA ASP A 169 18.00 23.49 -5.59
C ASP A 169 18.38 22.00 -5.51
N TYR A 170 17.89 21.30 -4.49
CA TYR A 170 18.17 19.90 -4.27
C TYR A 170 17.12 19.05 -4.98
N GLN A 171 17.57 18.17 -5.87
CA GLN A 171 16.72 17.25 -6.63
C GLN A 171 16.99 15.80 -6.17
N PRO A 172 16.31 15.33 -5.11
CA PRO A 172 16.38 13.94 -4.71
C PRO A 172 15.64 13.08 -5.72
N ASP A 173 16.12 11.86 -5.96
CA ASP A 173 15.39 10.85 -6.72
C ASP A 173 15.52 9.49 -6.03
N GLY A 174 14.65 8.56 -6.38
CA GLY A 174 14.62 7.23 -5.79
C GLY A 174 13.58 6.34 -6.44
N VAL A 175 13.62 5.07 -6.08
CA VAL A 175 12.64 4.05 -6.46
C VAL A 175 11.74 3.75 -5.27
N LEU A 176 10.56 3.19 -5.53
CA LEU A 176 9.58 2.95 -4.47
C LEU A 176 8.76 1.70 -4.77
N VAL A 177 8.59 0.85 -3.76
CA VAL A 177 7.60 -0.23 -3.74
C VAL A 177 6.68 -0.08 -2.53
N LEU A 178 5.38 -0.17 -2.75
CA LEU A 178 4.34 0.01 -1.74
C LEU A 178 3.39 -1.19 -1.73
N ALA A 179 3.05 -1.64 -0.53
CA ALA A 179 1.98 -2.59 -0.27
C ALA A 179 0.84 -1.93 0.51
N LEU A 180 -0.40 -2.26 0.14
CA LEU A 180 -1.63 -1.87 0.82
C LEU A 180 -2.44 -3.13 1.08
N ALA A 181 -2.58 -3.48 2.35
CA ALA A 181 -3.35 -4.62 2.81
C ALA A 181 -4.63 -4.15 3.51
N GLU A 182 -5.77 -4.52 2.94
CA GLU A 182 -7.07 -4.40 3.60
C GLU A 182 -7.42 -5.74 4.24
N PRO A 183 -8.08 -5.75 5.42
CA PRO A 183 -8.46 -7.00 6.07
C PRO A 183 -9.31 -7.90 5.17
N GLY A 184 -8.81 -9.11 4.88
CA GLY A 184 -9.52 -10.12 4.09
C GLY A 184 -9.41 -9.97 2.58
N GLU A 185 -8.81 -8.90 2.08
CA GLU A 185 -8.65 -8.65 0.64
C GLU A 185 -7.22 -8.98 0.16
N PRO A 186 -7.00 -9.17 -1.15
CA PRO A 186 -5.66 -9.19 -1.72
C PRO A 186 -4.85 -7.94 -1.32
N THR A 187 -3.54 -8.09 -1.12
CA THR A 187 -2.66 -6.96 -0.88
C THR A 187 -2.33 -6.29 -2.21
N SER A 188 -2.80 -5.06 -2.42
CA SER A 188 -2.46 -4.27 -3.60
C SER A 188 -1.01 -3.80 -3.53
N LEU A 189 -0.31 -3.90 -4.65
CA LEU A 189 1.08 -3.49 -4.81
C LEU A 189 1.17 -2.40 -5.87
N ALA A 190 2.02 -1.41 -5.61
CA ALA A 190 2.36 -0.37 -6.58
C ALA A 190 3.85 -0.07 -6.51
N TRP A 191 4.52 0.05 -7.65
CA TRP A 191 5.95 0.35 -7.68
C TRP A 191 6.40 1.16 -8.89
N VAL A 192 7.52 1.85 -8.70
CA VAL A 192 8.33 2.44 -9.75
C VAL A 192 9.80 2.20 -9.43
N GLY A 193 10.56 1.70 -10.41
CA GLY A 193 11.96 1.32 -10.22
C GLY A 193 12.13 -0.16 -9.94
N ASP A 194 13.12 -0.50 -9.13
CA ASP A 194 13.65 -1.85 -8.99
C ASP A 194 13.62 -2.42 -7.59
N SER A 195 13.10 -1.69 -6.59
CA SER A 195 12.66 -2.34 -5.35
C SER A 195 11.62 -3.44 -5.63
N HIS A 196 11.60 -4.48 -4.81
CA HIS A 196 10.83 -5.69 -5.07
C HIS A 196 9.74 -5.94 -4.02
N ALA A 197 8.65 -6.59 -4.47
CA ALA A 197 7.68 -7.22 -3.58
C ALA A 197 7.62 -8.73 -3.87
N TYR A 198 7.55 -9.53 -2.82
CA TYR A 198 7.34 -10.97 -2.88
C TYR A 198 6.09 -11.35 -2.08
N GLY A 199 5.35 -12.36 -2.57
CA GLY A 199 4.25 -12.99 -1.86
C GLY A 199 4.60 -14.43 -1.46
N TRP A 200 4.24 -14.82 -0.25
CA TRP A 200 4.46 -16.15 0.31
C TRP A 200 3.11 -16.81 0.67
N ASP A 201 2.84 -17.96 0.03
CA ASP A 201 1.59 -18.72 0.19
C ASP A 201 1.65 -19.81 1.29
N GLY A 202 2.72 -19.84 2.09
CA GLY A 202 3.02 -20.92 3.03
C GLY A 202 3.93 -22.01 2.44
N THR A 203 4.16 -22.01 1.13
CA THR A 203 4.97 -23.04 0.43
C THR A 203 5.98 -22.49 -0.57
N ALA A 204 5.63 -21.43 -1.31
CA ALA A 204 6.45 -20.85 -2.35
C ALA A 204 6.51 -19.33 -2.25
N LEU A 205 7.72 -18.77 -2.42
CA LEU A 205 7.96 -17.34 -2.49
C LEU A 205 7.95 -16.92 -3.96
N ARG A 206 7.10 -15.96 -4.31
CA ARG A 206 6.96 -15.48 -5.69
C ARG A 206 7.19 -13.98 -5.76
N ARG A 207 8.09 -13.54 -6.63
CA ARG A 207 8.23 -12.11 -6.94
C ARG A 207 6.94 -11.63 -7.62
N ARG A 208 6.41 -10.50 -7.15
CA ARG A 208 5.17 -9.86 -7.62
C ARG A 208 5.44 -8.57 -8.39
N THR A 209 6.70 -8.14 -8.42
CA THR A 209 7.18 -6.99 -9.19
C THR A 209 8.01 -7.44 -10.38
N ASP A 210 7.94 -6.64 -11.43
CA ASP A 210 8.88 -6.65 -12.54
C ASP A 210 9.71 -5.37 -12.47
N PRO A 211 11.04 -5.44 -12.29
CA PRO A 211 11.85 -4.25 -12.08
C PRO A 211 11.90 -3.36 -13.32
N HIS A 212 11.90 -2.04 -13.12
CA HIS A 212 12.01 -1.06 -14.19
C HIS A 212 13.47 -0.75 -14.55
N THR A 213 14.26 -1.78 -14.81
CA THR A 213 15.69 -1.67 -15.15
C THR A 213 15.92 -1.87 -16.65
N MET A 214 17.09 -1.43 -17.12
CA MET A 214 17.50 -1.69 -18.50
C MET A 214 17.68 -3.19 -18.74
N GLY A 215 18.22 -3.93 -17.77
CA GLY A 215 18.30 -5.38 -17.84
C GLY A 215 16.95 -6.05 -18.05
N ALA A 216 15.94 -5.68 -17.25
CA ALA A 216 14.57 -6.18 -17.41
C ALA A 216 13.96 -5.84 -18.80
N PHE A 217 14.22 -4.63 -19.30
CA PHE A 217 13.79 -4.24 -20.64
C PHE A 217 14.47 -5.06 -21.74
N LEU A 218 15.78 -5.27 -21.65
CA LEU A 218 16.55 -6.02 -22.64
C LEU A 218 16.09 -7.47 -22.73
N ARG A 219 15.67 -8.09 -21.62
CA ARG A 219 15.13 -9.46 -21.60
C ARG A 219 13.81 -9.64 -22.37
N GLN A 220 13.18 -8.56 -22.85
CA GLN A 220 12.11 -8.67 -23.84
C GLN A 220 12.61 -9.23 -25.18
N ASN A 221 13.92 -9.14 -25.44
CA ASN A 221 14.61 -9.86 -26.51
C ASN A 221 15.48 -10.98 -25.90
N PRO A 222 15.12 -12.27 -26.11
CA PRO A 222 15.90 -13.39 -25.55
C PRO A 222 17.37 -13.45 -25.97
N GLU A 223 17.73 -12.83 -27.09
CA GLU A 223 19.12 -12.77 -27.57
C GLU A 223 19.99 -11.77 -26.79
N ALA A 224 19.40 -10.93 -25.95
CA ALA A 224 20.09 -9.87 -25.24
C ALA A 224 20.46 -10.23 -23.78
N GLU A 225 20.34 -11.49 -23.35
CA GLU A 225 20.56 -11.88 -21.94
C GLU A 225 21.95 -11.48 -21.40
N GLU A 226 23.01 -11.68 -22.19
CA GLU A 226 24.37 -11.31 -21.78
C GLU A 226 24.50 -9.80 -21.55
N LEU A 227 23.80 -9.00 -22.36
CA LEU A 227 23.75 -7.54 -22.20
C LEU A 227 22.83 -7.14 -21.05
N ALA A 228 21.73 -7.87 -20.84
CA ALA A 228 20.75 -7.59 -19.80
C ALA A 228 21.37 -7.70 -18.39
N VAL A 229 22.12 -8.77 -18.13
CA VAL A 229 22.83 -8.97 -16.85
C VAL A 229 23.77 -7.81 -16.52
N GLN A 230 24.42 -7.22 -17.53
CA GLN A 230 25.34 -6.09 -17.34
C GLN A 230 24.62 -4.77 -17.01
N HIS A 231 23.30 -4.72 -17.14
CA HIS A 231 22.49 -3.52 -16.94
C HIS A 231 21.32 -3.75 -15.99
N ASP A 232 21.38 -4.79 -15.15
CA ASP A 232 20.35 -5.06 -14.16
C ASP A 232 20.26 -3.96 -13.11
N ASN A 233 21.37 -3.29 -12.81
CA ASN A 233 21.44 -2.15 -11.88
C ASN A 233 21.20 -0.78 -12.55
N TRP A 234 20.71 -0.75 -13.80
CA TRP A 234 20.44 0.52 -14.49
C TRP A 234 18.95 0.83 -14.52
N VAL A 235 18.49 1.56 -13.49
CA VAL A 235 17.11 2.03 -13.35
C VAL A 235 16.71 2.89 -14.57
N ARG A 236 15.51 2.62 -15.11
CA ARG A 236 14.91 3.38 -16.21
C ARG A 236 13.73 4.24 -15.79
N LEU A 237 13.04 3.85 -14.72
CA LEU A 237 11.91 4.60 -14.16
C LEU A 237 12.15 4.75 -12.66
N SER A 238 11.96 5.95 -12.17
CA SER A 238 12.13 6.37 -10.77
C SER A 238 10.93 7.25 -10.37
N LEU A 239 10.93 7.77 -9.15
CA LEU A 239 9.90 8.68 -8.69
C LEU A 239 9.85 9.98 -9.51
N ASP A 240 10.98 10.51 -9.99
CA ASP A 240 11.04 11.67 -10.92
C ASP A 240 10.28 11.44 -12.25
N SER A 241 10.13 10.18 -12.67
CA SER A 241 9.42 9.81 -13.91
C SER A 241 8.09 9.09 -13.66
N ALA A 242 7.60 9.11 -12.42
CA ALA A 242 6.38 8.43 -12.02
C ALA A 242 5.13 9.18 -12.48
N THR A 243 4.29 8.48 -13.22
CA THR A 243 3.02 8.94 -13.76
C THR A 243 2.00 7.81 -13.61
N PRO A 244 0.69 8.07 -13.75
CA PRO A 244 -0.32 7.00 -13.76
C PRO A 244 -0.05 5.88 -14.78
N THR A 245 0.76 6.13 -15.80
CA THR A 245 1.10 5.17 -16.86
C THR A 245 2.46 4.49 -16.70
N THR A 246 3.32 4.99 -15.79
CA THR A 246 4.67 4.42 -15.54
C THR A 246 4.77 3.73 -14.19
N VAL A 247 3.86 4.00 -13.25
CA VAL A 247 3.71 3.22 -12.03
C VAL A 247 3.04 1.89 -12.36
N ALA A 248 3.72 0.79 -12.02
CA ALA A 248 3.20 -0.55 -12.22
C ALA A 248 2.36 -0.99 -11.01
N LEU A 249 1.39 -1.86 -11.26
CA LEU A 249 0.44 -2.36 -10.26
C LEU A 249 0.35 -3.89 -10.34
N SER A 250 0.24 -4.53 -9.18
CA SER A 250 -0.02 -5.97 -9.06
C SER A 250 -0.70 -6.27 -7.72
N GLU A 251 -0.96 -7.55 -7.44
CA GLU A 251 -1.57 -7.97 -6.18
C GLU A 251 -0.88 -9.24 -5.66
N ALA A 252 -0.82 -9.36 -4.33
CA ALA A 252 -0.59 -10.63 -3.66
C ALA A 252 -1.95 -11.17 -3.13
N PRO A 253 -2.29 -12.45 -3.34
CA PRO A 253 -3.51 -13.04 -2.84
C PRO A 253 -3.76 -12.81 -1.35
N ALA A 254 -5.04 -12.74 -0.97
CA ALA A 254 -5.45 -12.54 0.41
C ALA A 254 -4.84 -13.63 1.32
N GLY A 255 -4.30 -13.21 2.47
CA GLY A 255 -3.70 -14.13 3.44
C GLY A 255 -2.27 -14.59 3.11
N GLU A 256 -1.65 -14.12 2.02
CA GLU A 256 -0.20 -14.29 1.83
C GLU A 256 0.59 -13.34 2.74
N LEU A 257 1.78 -13.78 3.17
CA LEU A 257 2.79 -12.87 3.70
C LEU A 257 3.39 -12.09 2.53
N VAL A 258 3.53 -10.77 2.70
CA VAL A 258 4.18 -9.89 1.71
C VAL A 258 5.50 -9.40 2.27
N LEU A 259 6.56 -9.50 1.44
CA LEU A 259 7.89 -9.00 1.74
C LEU A 259 8.24 -7.91 0.72
N LEU A 260 8.52 -6.69 1.20
CA LEU A 260 9.06 -5.58 0.40
C LEU A 260 10.55 -5.47 0.64
N VAL A 261 11.36 -5.29 -0.39
CA VAL A 261 12.82 -5.18 -0.29
C VAL A 261 13.40 -4.11 -1.24
N SER A 262 14.47 -3.42 -0.82
CA SER A 262 15.32 -2.62 -1.72
C SER A 262 16.27 -3.50 -2.55
N ASP A 263 16.93 -2.93 -3.55
CA ASP A 263 17.80 -3.67 -4.48
C ASP A 263 19.09 -4.20 -3.82
N GLY A 264 19.51 -3.61 -2.68
CA GLY A 264 20.65 -4.11 -1.91
C GLY A 264 20.45 -5.49 -1.29
N LEU A 265 19.30 -6.13 -1.54
CA LEU A 265 18.99 -7.51 -1.23
C LEU A 265 19.05 -8.45 -2.44
N ASP A 266 19.33 -7.94 -3.66
CA ASP A 266 19.38 -8.72 -4.91
C ASP A 266 20.51 -9.77 -4.93
N ASP A 267 21.56 -9.56 -4.13
CA ASP A 267 22.63 -10.54 -3.93
C ASP A 267 22.16 -11.81 -3.20
N ILE A 268 20.94 -11.83 -2.64
CA ILE A 268 20.33 -13.02 -2.04
C ILE A 268 19.55 -13.79 -3.11
N PRO A 269 19.99 -15.00 -3.50
CA PRO A 269 19.25 -15.80 -4.48
C PRO A 269 17.84 -16.15 -3.99
N LEU A 270 16.86 -16.16 -4.88
CA LEU A 270 15.46 -16.48 -4.56
C LEU A 270 15.29 -17.79 -3.74
N PRO A 271 16.00 -18.91 -4.02
CA PRO A 271 15.90 -20.11 -3.18
C PRO A 271 16.32 -19.88 -1.72
N GLU A 272 17.33 -19.04 -1.48
CA GLU A 272 17.78 -18.70 -0.13
C GLU A 272 16.77 -17.78 0.57
N LEU A 273 16.27 -16.76 -0.13
CA LEU A 273 15.22 -15.89 0.40
C LEU A 273 13.95 -16.68 0.76
N GLN A 274 13.60 -17.69 -0.04
CA GLN A 274 12.50 -18.61 0.25
C GLN A 274 12.76 -19.43 1.53
N ILE A 275 13.97 -19.93 1.74
CA ILE A 275 14.33 -20.68 2.95
C ILE A 275 14.19 -19.79 4.19
N LEU A 276 14.72 -18.55 4.14
CA LEU A 276 14.59 -17.58 5.24
C LEU A 276 13.11 -17.29 5.53
N THR A 277 12.32 -17.07 4.47
CA THR A 277 10.87 -16.84 4.60
C THR A 277 10.18 -18.02 5.28
N ALA A 278 10.42 -19.25 4.82
CA ALA A 278 9.81 -20.44 5.40
C ALA A 278 10.18 -20.65 6.88
N GLN A 279 11.44 -20.36 7.25
CA GLN A 279 11.95 -20.50 8.61
C GLN A 279 11.34 -19.48 9.58
N HIS A 280 11.13 -18.24 9.13
CA HIS A 280 10.74 -17.13 9.98
C HIS A 280 9.31 -16.60 9.73
N GLN A 281 8.50 -17.23 8.89
CA GLN A 281 7.14 -16.78 8.50
C GLN A 281 6.19 -16.44 9.67
N HIS A 282 6.42 -17.00 10.86
CA HIS A 282 5.58 -16.76 12.04
C HIS A 282 6.06 -15.59 12.93
N ASP A 283 7.29 -15.11 12.70
CA ASP A 283 7.91 -13.99 13.39
C ASP A 283 8.38 -12.94 12.37
N PRO A 284 7.54 -11.93 12.08
CA PRO A 284 7.84 -10.92 11.06
C PRO A 284 9.14 -10.15 11.31
N GLN A 285 9.49 -9.89 12.58
CA GLN A 285 10.72 -9.16 12.89
C GLN A 285 11.95 -10.06 12.70
N ALA A 286 11.89 -11.31 13.16
CA ALA A 286 12.98 -12.25 12.90
C ALA A 286 13.19 -12.48 11.40
N LEU A 287 12.12 -12.49 10.60
CA LEU A 287 12.23 -12.57 9.14
C LEU A 287 12.90 -11.34 8.56
N ALA A 288 12.45 -10.12 8.92
CA ALA A 288 13.04 -8.88 8.41
C ALA A 288 14.55 -8.80 8.76
N ASP A 289 14.90 -9.12 10.01
CA ASP A 289 16.28 -9.12 10.47
C ASP A 289 17.13 -10.18 9.75
N ALA A 290 16.60 -11.40 9.57
CA ALA A 290 17.30 -12.49 8.90
C ALA A 290 17.56 -12.18 7.42
N VAL A 291 16.59 -11.60 6.72
CA VAL A 291 16.74 -11.18 5.31
C VAL A 291 17.81 -10.11 5.16
N VAL A 292 17.78 -9.06 5.99
CA VAL A 292 18.80 -8.00 5.95
C VAL A 292 20.19 -8.50 6.37
N ALA A 293 20.26 -9.46 7.30
CA ALA A 293 21.52 -10.05 7.75
C ALA A 293 22.13 -11.03 6.72
N ALA A 294 21.32 -11.63 5.84
CA ALA A 294 21.78 -12.63 4.87
C ALA A 294 22.57 -12.02 3.70
N VAL A 295 22.44 -10.73 3.43
CA VAL A 295 23.22 -10.06 2.37
C VAL A 295 24.72 -10.26 2.64
N PRO A 296 25.47 -10.83 1.67
CA PRO A 296 26.89 -11.11 1.84
C PRO A 296 27.70 -9.92 2.33
N HIS A 297 28.63 -10.20 3.25
CA HIS A 297 29.66 -9.26 3.65
C HIS A 297 30.85 -9.42 2.69
N HIS A 298 31.03 -8.45 1.79
CA HIS A 298 32.28 -8.31 1.05
C HIS A 298 33.22 -7.41 1.85
N ASP A 299 34.32 -7.99 2.37
CA ASP A 299 35.34 -7.26 3.16
C ASP A 299 36.04 -6.17 2.33
N GLU A 300 36.01 -6.28 1.00
CA GLU A 300 36.49 -5.31 0.03
C GLU A 300 35.40 -5.10 -1.04
N GLY A 301 34.91 -3.87 -1.20
CA GLY A 301 33.95 -3.53 -2.26
C GLY A 301 32.84 -2.59 -1.83
N TYR A 302 32.07 -2.17 -2.83
CA TYR A 302 30.82 -1.46 -2.63
C TYR A 302 29.78 -2.43 -2.04
N ARG A 303 29.16 -2.02 -0.95
CA ARG A 303 27.96 -2.67 -0.39
C ARG A 303 26.85 -1.64 -0.34
N ASP A 304 25.67 -2.00 -0.84
CA ASP A 304 24.52 -1.11 -0.82
C ASP A 304 23.79 -1.09 0.54
N ASP A 305 22.91 -0.11 0.68
CA ASP A 305 21.90 -0.12 1.72
C ASP A 305 20.92 -1.29 1.49
N ALA A 306 20.45 -1.91 2.56
CA ALA A 306 19.56 -3.06 2.46
C ALA A 306 18.39 -2.91 3.43
N THR A 307 17.18 -2.94 2.91
CA THR A 307 15.95 -2.67 3.68
C THR A 307 14.86 -3.65 3.33
N ALA A 308 14.20 -4.18 4.36
CA ALA A 308 13.09 -5.11 4.23
C ALA A 308 11.90 -4.69 5.09
N ILE A 309 10.69 -4.85 4.56
CA ILE A 309 9.44 -4.78 5.32
C ILE A 309 8.66 -6.08 5.14
N VAL A 310 8.22 -6.66 6.26
CA VAL A 310 7.34 -7.84 6.27
C VAL A 310 5.93 -7.40 6.65
N LEU A 311 4.94 -7.76 5.84
CA LEU A 311 3.51 -7.70 6.16
C LEU A 311 3.01 -9.14 6.31
N ALA A 312 2.75 -9.57 7.55
CA ALA A 312 2.30 -10.92 7.83
C ALA A 312 0.84 -10.92 8.29
N PRO A 313 -0.06 -11.70 7.68
CA PRO A 313 -1.41 -11.86 8.18
C PRO A 313 -1.38 -12.46 9.60
N ALA A 314 -2.34 -12.07 10.45
CA ALA A 314 -2.51 -12.72 11.74
C ALA A 314 -2.77 -14.21 11.52
N THR A 315 -2.00 -15.06 12.18
CA THR A 315 -2.24 -16.49 12.16
C THR A 315 -3.52 -16.76 12.94
N THR A 316 -4.54 -17.34 12.31
CA THR A 316 -5.69 -17.87 13.01
C THR A 316 -5.22 -19.12 13.76
N THR A 317 -4.97 -18.97 15.08
CA THR A 317 -4.73 -20.11 15.99
C THR A 317 -5.96 -20.98 16.15
#